data_AF-A0A6N6Z2I0-F1
#
_entry.id   AF-A0A6N6Z2I0-F1
#
_cell.length_a   1.000
_cell.length_b   1.000
_cell.length_c   1.000
_cell.angle_alpha   90.00
_cell.angle_beta   90.00
_cell.angle_gamma   90.00
#
_symmetry.space_group_name_H-M   'P 1'
#
loop_
_entity.id
_entity.type
_entity.pdbx_description
1 polymer ?
#
loop_
_entity_poly.entity_id
_entity_poly.type
_entity_poly.pdbx_seq_one_letter_code
_entity_poly.pdbx_strand_id
1 'polypeptide(L)'
;MCLLGALVYAPSAQASIAHSESRTRSNIDEDWRFALGHATDKDADWNFATGYFSYLAKTGYGDGPANPLFDDRGWRELSLPHDWVPALGFAEDASYSHGFKTVGPGYPEHSVGWYRKTFDIPESDLGKRIRVEFNGIYRDAAVFVNGFFVGQEPSGYVSQSYDISEYLNYGGENVVVVRADASMEEGWYYEGAGIYRHAYLLKTNPLHVANTAPSSGRISTTAAALRSRSRRRS
;
A
#
# COMPACT_ATOMS: atom_id res chain seq x y z
N MET A 1 -33.85 22.11 -70.43
CA MET A 1 -33.34 22.79 -69.22
C MET A 1 -33.46 21.81 -68.05
N CYS A 2 -32.41 21.05 -67.74
CA CYS A 2 -32.38 20.16 -66.57
C CYS A 2 -31.71 20.90 -65.42
N LEU A 3 -32.44 21.11 -64.32
CA LEU A 3 -31.93 21.59 -63.04
C LEU A 3 -31.31 20.41 -62.28
N LEU A 4 -29.98 20.41 -62.13
CA LEU A 4 -29.26 19.51 -61.24
C LEU A 4 -29.18 20.16 -59.85
N GLY A 5 -29.91 19.60 -58.89
CA GLY A 5 -29.81 19.95 -57.47
C GLY A 5 -28.57 19.34 -56.84
N ALA A 6 -27.70 20.17 -56.27
CA ALA A 6 -26.54 19.72 -55.52
C ALA A 6 -26.94 19.33 -54.09
N LEU A 7 -26.79 18.06 -53.74
CA LEU A 7 -26.86 17.58 -52.37
C LEU A 7 -25.58 18.00 -51.64
N VAL A 8 -25.71 18.83 -50.59
CA VAL A 8 -24.61 19.17 -49.69
C VAL A 8 -24.55 18.10 -48.60
N TYR A 9 -23.47 17.32 -48.58
CA TYR A 9 -23.19 16.33 -47.53
C TYR A 9 -22.47 17.03 -46.38
N ALA A 10 -23.10 17.12 -45.21
CA ALA A 10 -22.45 17.61 -44.00
C ALA A 10 -21.60 16.48 -43.39
N PRO A 11 -20.31 16.71 -43.08
CA PRO A 11 -19.51 15.69 -42.42
C PRO A 11 -19.93 15.56 -40.95
N SER A 12 -20.18 14.32 -40.52
CA SER A 12 -20.38 13.98 -39.12
C SER A 12 -19.07 14.17 -38.36
N ALA A 13 -19.05 15.13 -37.43
CA ALA A 13 -17.93 15.30 -36.51
C ALA A 13 -17.85 14.09 -35.57
N GLN A 14 -16.88 13.22 -35.80
CA GLN A 14 -16.48 12.22 -34.82
C GLN A 14 -15.71 12.94 -33.71
N ALA A 15 -16.33 13.04 -32.53
CA ALA A 15 -15.63 13.41 -31.32
C ALA A 15 -14.55 12.34 -31.06
N SER A 16 -13.28 12.73 -31.21
CA SER A 16 -12.16 11.91 -30.77
C SER A 16 -12.21 11.84 -29.25
N ILE A 17 -12.44 10.65 -28.70
CA ILE A 17 -12.22 10.40 -27.29
C ILE A 17 -10.71 10.41 -27.10
N ALA A 18 -10.18 11.54 -26.62
CA ALA A 18 -8.79 11.62 -26.20
C ALA A 18 -8.54 10.53 -25.15
N HIS A 19 -7.70 9.55 -25.48
CA HIS A 19 -7.18 8.59 -24.52
C HIS A 19 -6.15 9.32 -23.65
N SER A 20 -6.62 10.01 -22.62
CA SER A 20 -5.80 10.34 -21.47
C SER A 20 -5.35 9.01 -20.85
N GLU A 21 -4.05 8.80 -20.66
CA GLU A 21 -3.55 7.63 -19.95
C GLU A 21 -4.21 7.56 -18.56
N SER A 22 -5.11 6.58 -18.40
CA SER A 22 -6.14 6.60 -17.35
C SER A 22 -5.75 5.84 -16.08
N ARG A 23 -4.62 5.13 -16.13
CA ARG A 23 -4.07 4.32 -15.05
C ARG A 23 -2.54 4.30 -15.14
N THR A 24 -1.87 4.63 -14.04
CA THR A 24 -0.42 4.48 -13.90
C THR A 24 -0.12 3.67 -12.65
N ARG A 25 0.77 2.67 -12.76
CA ARG A 25 1.25 1.88 -11.63
C ARG A 25 2.77 1.98 -11.58
N SER A 26 3.27 2.83 -10.69
CA SER A 26 4.70 3.11 -10.56
C SER A 26 5.28 2.26 -9.44
N ASN A 27 6.42 1.63 -9.69
CA ASN A 27 7.20 0.99 -8.63
C ASN A 27 7.77 2.06 -7.70
N ILE A 28 7.77 1.80 -6.40
CA ILE A 28 8.27 2.72 -5.37
C ILE A 28 9.29 2.04 -4.46
N ASP A 29 10.07 1.09 -4.97
CA ASP A 29 10.99 0.27 -4.18
C ASP A 29 12.24 1.02 -3.71
N GLU A 30 12.64 2.09 -4.39
CA GLU A 30 13.83 2.87 -4.04
C GLU A 30 13.58 3.83 -2.87
N ASP A 31 14.66 4.32 -2.26
CA ASP A 31 14.67 5.40 -1.25
C ASP A 31 13.76 5.15 -0.03
N TRP A 32 13.81 3.95 0.53
CA TRP A 32 13.20 3.65 1.84
C TRP A 32 14.22 3.82 2.96
N ARG A 33 13.72 4.22 4.12
CA ARG A 33 14.45 4.22 5.40
C ARG A 33 13.96 3.08 6.26
N PHE A 34 14.90 2.41 6.92
CA PHE A 34 14.62 1.24 7.75
C PHE A 34 15.34 1.31 9.09
N ALA A 35 14.63 0.94 10.14
CA ALA A 35 15.19 0.65 11.45
C ALA A 35 14.46 -0.51 12.11
N LEU A 36 15.17 -1.24 12.97
CA LEU A 36 14.53 -2.18 13.88
C LEU A 36 13.83 -1.39 15.00
N GLY A 37 12.59 -1.78 15.27
CA GLY A 37 11.85 -1.36 16.46
C GLY A 37 11.93 -2.44 17.53
N HIS A 38 10.90 -2.52 18.35
CA HIS A 38 10.84 -3.52 19.41
C HIS A 38 9.41 -4.03 19.65
N ALA A 39 9.24 -5.34 19.87
CA ALA A 39 7.91 -5.94 19.99
C ALA A 39 7.21 -5.63 21.32
N THR A 40 7.96 -5.56 22.43
CA THR A 40 7.39 -5.46 23.79
C THR A 40 7.79 -4.21 24.59
N ASP A 41 9.03 -3.74 24.44
CA ASP A 41 9.50 -2.45 24.99
C ASP A 41 9.02 -1.27 24.13
N LYS A 42 8.20 -0.41 24.73
CA LYS A 42 7.62 0.75 24.06
C LYS A 42 8.62 1.86 23.82
N ASP A 43 9.57 2.08 24.72
CA ASP A 43 10.56 3.14 24.54
C ASP A 43 11.51 2.81 23.39
N ALA A 44 11.88 1.52 23.28
CA ALA A 44 12.65 1.00 22.15
C ALA A 44 11.85 0.97 20.83
N ASP A 45 10.52 0.96 20.87
CA ASP A 45 9.62 1.11 19.71
C ASP A 45 9.11 2.56 19.55
N TRP A 46 9.90 3.56 19.98
CA TRP A 46 9.61 4.99 19.86
C TRP A 46 8.23 5.42 20.38
N ASN A 47 7.78 4.77 21.45
CA ASN A 47 6.49 5.01 22.09
C ASN A 47 5.31 4.85 21.13
N PHE A 48 5.44 3.98 20.13
CA PHE A 48 4.35 3.65 19.22
C PHE A 48 3.11 3.15 19.97
N ALA A 49 1.94 3.65 19.57
CA ALA A 49 0.64 3.29 20.13
C ALA A 49 0.50 3.51 21.65
N THR A 50 1.20 4.51 22.20
CA THR A 50 1.11 4.87 23.62
C THR A 50 0.27 6.12 23.87
N GLY A 51 0.12 6.97 22.85
CA GLY A 51 -0.70 8.17 22.87
C GLY A 51 -2.20 7.88 22.89
N TYR A 52 -2.96 8.89 23.33
CA TYR A 52 -4.41 8.83 23.35
C TYR A 52 -4.97 8.78 21.92
N PHE A 53 -5.65 7.69 21.57
CA PHE A 53 -6.19 7.44 20.22
C PHE A 53 -5.14 7.53 19.10
N SER A 54 -3.92 7.04 19.29
CA SER A 54 -2.89 7.01 18.24
C SER A 54 -2.72 5.64 17.55
N TYR A 55 -3.29 4.60 18.14
CA TYR A 55 -3.03 3.20 17.83
C TYR A 55 -3.60 2.72 16.49
N LEU A 56 -4.83 3.14 16.15
CA LEU A 56 -5.54 2.75 14.92
C LEU A 56 -6.42 3.90 14.39
N ALA A 57 -6.06 5.15 14.70
CA ALA A 57 -6.96 6.28 14.50
C ALA A 57 -6.83 6.92 13.11
N LYS A 58 -7.97 7.41 12.63
CA LYS A 58 -8.11 8.18 11.39
C LYS A 58 -7.99 9.69 11.61
N THR A 59 -7.54 10.13 12.78
CA THR A 59 -7.44 11.56 13.13
C THR A 59 -6.12 12.19 12.66
N GLY A 60 -5.28 11.45 11.93
CA GLY A 60 -3.99 11.95 11.42
C GLY A 60 -2.91 12.06 12.50
N TYR A 61 -3.15 11.45 13.65
CA TYR A 61 -2.25 11.44 14.78
C TYR A 61 -1.63 10.04 14.93
N GLY A 62 -0.44 9.85 14.33
CA GLY A 62 0.39 8.67 14.49
C GLY A 62 1.54 8.96 15.45
N ASP A 63 1.79 8.07 16.41
CA ASP A 63 2.92 8.18 17.34
C ASP A 63 4.22 7.70 16.71
N GLY A 64 5.35 8.14 17.29
CA GLY A 64 6.67 7.63 16.94
C GLY A 64 6.93 7.72 15.43
N PRO A 65 7.36 6.63 14.78
CA PRO A 65 7.66 6.65 13.35
C PRO A 65 6.43 6.74 12.46
N ALA A 66 5.19 6.64 12.97
CA ALA A 66 4.00 6.94 12.17
C ALA A 66 3.78 8.46 12.01
N ASN A 67 4.38 9.29 12.88
CA ASN A 67 4.28 10.73 12.79
C ASN A 67 5.00 11.26 11.52
N PRO A 68 4.38 12.11 10.70
CA PRO A 68 5.04 12.68 9.53
C PRO A 68 6.27 13.52 9.88
N LEU A 69 6.33 14.11 11.07
CA LEU A 69 7.45 14.94 11.55
C LEU A 69 8.54 14.14 12.28
N PHE A 70 8.45 12.81 12.31
CA PHE A 70 9.46 11.96 12.93
C PHE A 70 10.81 12.11 12.21
N ASP A 71 11.90 12.27 12.98
CA ASP A 71 13.25 12.37 12.45
C ASP A 71 13.86 10.99 12.20
N ASP A 72 13.81 10.54 10.94
CA ASP A 72 14.37 9.27 10.50
C ASP A 72 15.77 9.40 9.87
N ARG A 73 16.46 10.54 10.00
CA ARG A 73 17.78 10.75 9.38
C ARG A 73 18.86 9.77 9.85
N GLY A 74 18.67 9.16 11.02
CA GLY A 74 19.55 8.11 11.55
C GLY A 74 19.24 6.70 11.03
N TRP A 75 18.18 6.52 10.25
CA TRP A 75 17.75 5.20 9.77
C TRP A 75 18.55 4.78 8.53
N ARG A 76 18.66 3.47 8.31
CA ARG A 76 19.38 2.91 7.17
C ARG A 76 18.58 3.15 5.90
N GLU A 77 19.21 3.71 4.88
CA GLU A 77 18.64 3.79 3.53
C GLU A 77 18.76 2.44 2.80
N LEU A 78 17.69 2.01 2.13
CA LEU A 78 17.64 0.77 1.38
C LEU A 78 16.60 0.82 0.25
N SER A 79 16.66 -0.21 -0.61
CA SER A 79 15.66 -0.48 -1.63
C SER A 79 14.93 -1.79 -1.34
N LEU A 80 13.66 -1.85 -1.72
CA LEU A 80 12.83 -3.05 -1.66
C LEU A 80 13.07 -3.95 -2.88
N PRO A 81 12.73 -5.25 -2.82
CA PRO A 81 12.26 -6.00 -1.65
C PRO A 81 13.36 -6.17 -0.58
N HIS A 82 12.95 -6.19 0.69
CA HIS A 82 13.88 -6.29 1.81
C HIS A 82 13.39 -7.25 2.89
N ASP A 83 14.22 -8.26 3.16
CA ASP A 83 14.13 -9.17 4.31
C ASP A 83 15.28 -8.90 5.28
N TRP A 84 14.97 -8.58 6.54
CA TRP A 84 15.99 -8.28 7.56
C TRP A 84 16.49 -9.53 8.30
N VAL A 85 15.72 -10.63 8.29
CA VAL A 85 16.02 -11.85 9.04
C VAL A 85 17.35 -12.53 8.63
N PRO A 86 17.77 -12.54 7.34
CA PRO A 86 19.04 -13.13 6.93
C PRO A 86 20.25 -12.50 7.61
N ALA A 87 20.16 -11.22 7.98
CA ALA A 87 21.24 -10.46 8.61
C ALA A 87 21.38 -10.74 10.12
N LEU A 88 20.40 -11.41 10.74
CA LEU A 88 20.40 -11.70 12.17
C LEU A 88 21.34 -12.86 12.54
N GLY A 89 21.63 -12.99 13.83
CA GLY A 89 22.37 -14.12 14.39
C GLY A 89 21.54 -15.40 14.42
N PHE A 90 22.14 -16.48 14.90
CA PHE A 90 21.46 -17.76 15.13
C PHE A 90 21.44 -18.09 16.62
N ALA A 91 20.40 -18.81 17.06
CA ALA A 91 20.32 -19.36 18.41
C ALA A 91 19.58 -20.70 18.44
N GLU A 92 19.95 -21.58 19.37
CA GLU A 92 19.41 -22.94 19.46
C GLU A 92 17.93 -22.98 19.87
N ASP A 93 17.49 -21.98 20.63
CA ASP A 93 16.10 -21.80 21.09
C ASP A 93 15.24 -20.97 20.12
N ALA A 94 15.84 -20.47 19.03
CA ALA A 94 15.11 -19.71 18.02
C ALA A 94 14.25 -20.62 17.13
N SER A 95 13.25 -20.01 16.49
CA SER A 95 12.26 -20.73 15.70
C SER A 95 12.84 -21.38 14.44
N TYR A 96 12.48 -22.64 14.21
CA TYR A 96 12.84 -23.36 12.98
C TYR A 96 12.21 -22.74 11.72
N SER A 97 11.03 -22.12 11.87
CA SER A 97 10.32 -21.41 10.79
C SER A 97 11.01 -20.10 10.40
N HIS A 98 12.02 -19.66 11.15
CA HIS A 98 12.93 -18.59 10.74
C HIS A 98 14.37 -19.09 10.55
N GLY A 99 14.56 -20.40 10.40
CA GLY A 99 15.87 -21.00 10.20
C GLY A 99 16.80 -20.80 11.41
N PHE A 100 16.25 -20.82 12.63
CA PHE A 100 16.96 -20.54 13.88
C PHE A 100 17.58 -19.14 13.98
N LYS A 101 17.09 -18.19 13.18
CA LYS A 101 17.46 -16.78 13.29
C LYS A 101 16.85 -16.18 14.54
N THR A 102 17.55 -15.25 15.18
CA THR A 102 17.13 -14.58 16.43
C THR A 102 15.98 -13.60 16.19
N VAL A 103 14.80 -14.11 15.83
CA VAL A 103 13.53 -13.42 15.58
C VAL A 103 12.39 -14.25 16.17
N GLY A 104 11.30 -13.61 16.57
CA GLY A 104 10.16 -14.25 17.23
C GLY A 104 10.01 -13.80 18.69
N PRO A 105 9.15 -14.46 19.47
CA PRO A 105 8.72 -13.94 20.78
C PRO A 105 9.84 -13.92 21.83
N GLY A 106 10.90 -14.71 21.63
CA GLY A 106 12.12 -14.69 22.46
C GLY A 106 13.15 -13.62 22.08
N TYR A 107 12.95 -12.93 20.95
CA TYR A 107 13.87 -11.95 20.37
C TYR A 107 13.13 -10.66 19.97
N PRO A 108 12.46 -9.98 20.92
CA PRO A 108 11.58 -8.86 20.62
C PRO A 108 12.30 -7.65 19.99
N GLU A 109 13.61 -7.49 20.22
CA GLU A 109 14.48 -6.45 19.66
C GLU A 109 14.82 -6.65 18.16
N HIS A 110 14.53 -7.83 17.61
CA HIS A 110 14.75 -8.16 16.20
C HIS A 110 13.45 -8.48 15.45
N SER A 111 12.31 -8.43 16.14
CA SER A 111 11.02 -8.91 15.62
C SER A 111 10.18 -7.83 14.97
N VAL A 112 10.50 -6.56 15.19
CA VAL A 112 9.78 -5.43 14.59
C VAL A 112 10.69 -4.66 13.66
N GLY A 113 10.21 -4.42 12.44
CA GLY A 113 10.87 -3.57 11.46
C GLY A 113 9.98 -2.41 11.05
N TRP A 114 10.55 -1.21 11.03
CA TRP A 114 9.89 -0.02 10.51
C TRP A 114 10.49 0.39 9.18
N TYR A 115 9.61 0.76 8.25
CA TYR A 115 9.94 1.29 6.94
C TYR A 115 9.28 2.64 6.77
N ARG A 116 10.03 3.64 6.32
CA ARG A 116 9.54 4.99 6.03
C ARG A 116 9.96 5.42 4.65
N LYS A 117 9.05 6.02 3.89
CA LYS A 117 9.34 6.61 2.59
C LYS A 117 8.59 7.91 2.40
N THR A 118 9.32 8.90 1.92
CA THR A 118 8.79 10.18 1.47
C THR A 118 8.56 10.16 -0.04
N PHE A 119 7.47 10.76 -0.50
CA PHE A 119 7.13 10.86 -1.92
C PHE A 119 6.23 12.06 -2.22
N ASP A 120 6.36 12.63 -3.43
CA ASP A 120 5.54 13.75 -3.88
C ASP A 120 4.33 13.29 -4.71
N ILE A 121 3.22 14.00 -4.54
CA ILE A 121 2.04 13.88 -5.40
C ILE A 121 1.75 15.24 -6.03
N PRO A 122 1.77 15.39 -7.36
CA PRO A 122 1.53 16.67 -7.99
C PRO A 122 0.08 17.14 -7.80
N GLU A 123 -0.13 18.46 -7.74
CA GLU A 123 -1.48 19.05 -7.60
C GLU A 123 -2.42 18.62 -8.74
N SER A 124 -1.86 18.35 -9.93
CA SER A 124 -2.61 17.85 -11.09
C SER A 124 -3.25 16.46 -10.89
N ASP A 125 -2.84 15.72 -9.86
CA ASP A 125 -3.46 14.44 -9.50
C ASP A 125 -4.66 14.60 -8.56
N LEU A 126 -4.98 15.82 -8.12
CA LEU A 126 -6.16 16.09 -7.30
C LEU A 126 -7.43 15.57 -7.99
N GLY A 127 -8.23 14.80 -7.24
CA GLY A 127 -9.41 14.12 -7.75
C GLY A 127 -9.16 12.75 -8.36
N LYS A 128 -7.91 12.32 -8.59
CA LYS A 128 -7.61 10.92 -8.93
C LYS A 128 -7.79 10.01 -7.71
N ARG A 129 -7.98 8.72 -7.99
CA ARG A 129 -7.89 7.66 -6.98
C ARG A 129 -6.46 7.17 -6.91
N ILE A 130 -5.84 7.27 -5.74
CA ILE A 130 -4.45 6.92 -5.49
C ILE A 130 -4.40 5.84 -4.42
N ARG A 131 -3.69 4.76 -4.71
CA ARG A 131 -3.48 3.64 -3.80
C ARG A 131 -2.00 3.35 -3.61
N VAL A 132 -1.61 2.99 -2.40
CA VAL A 132 -0.35 2.31 -2.15
C VAL A 132 -0.60 0.81 -2.13
N GLU A 133 0.26 0.06 -2.82
CA GLU A 133 0.15 -1.39 -2.96
C GLU A 133 1.42 -2.06 -2.50
N PHE A 134 1.29 -3.13 -1.72
CA PHE A 134 2.38 -3.99 -1.30
C PHE A 134 2.06 -5.42 -1.72
N ASN A 135 2.96 -6.05 -2.47
CA ASN A 135 2.72 -7.42 -2.96
C ASN A 135 2.85 -8.48 -1.84
N GLY A 136 3.44 -8.11 -0.70
CA GLY A 136 3.57 -8.91 0.52
C GLY A 136 4.47 -8.21 1.53
N ILE A 137 4.04 -8.20 2.79
CA ILE A 137 4.79 -7.68 3.93
C ILE A 137 4.70 -8.73 5.01
N TYR A 138 5.81 -9.35 5.38
CA TYR A 138 5.85 -10.40 6.40
C TYR A 138 6.23 -9.79 7.76
N ARG A 139 5.36 -9.72 8.75
CA ARG A 139 3.92 -9.97 8.74
C ARG A 139 3.25 -8.98 9.70
N ASP A 140 1.97 -9.16 9.97
CA ASP A 140 1.18 -8.28 10.84
C ASP A 140 1.43 -6.78 10.57
N ALA A 141 1.37 -6.44 9.29
CA ALA A 141 1.80 -5.15 8.82
C ALA A 141 0.77 -4.09 9.20
N ALA A 142 1.20 -2.99 9.82
CA ALA A 142 0.41 -1.79 10.02
C ALA A 142 0.93 -0.67 9.12
N VAL A 143 0.04 -0.08 8.33
CA VAL A 143 0.39 0.95 7.33
C VAL A 143 -0.21 2.30 7.73
N PHE A 144 0.61 3.34 7.60
CA PHE A 144 0.24 4.72 7.86
C PHE A 144 0.61 5.62 6.68
N VAL A 145 -0.19 6.64 6.43
CA VAL A 145 0.14 7.72 5.47
C VAL A 145 -0.12 9.05 6.15
N ASN A 146 0.89 9.94 6.19
CA ASN A 146 0.81 11.25 6.83
C ASN A 146 0.24 11.21 8.27
N GLY A 147 0.61 10.17 9.04
CA GLY A 147 0.10 9.97 10.41
C GLY A 147 -1.29 9.31 10.51
N PHE A 148 -2.00 9.09 9.40
CA PHE A 148 -3.27 8.37 9.38
C PHE A 148 -3.02 6.87 9.31
N PHE A 149 -3.63 6.09 10.21
CA PHE A 149 -3.69 4.64 10.05
C PHE A 149 -4.59 4.27 8.87
N VAL A 150 -4.03 3.61 7.85
CA VAL A 150 -4.77 3.26 6.62
C VAL A 150 -5.22 1.80 6.59
N GLY A 151 -4.54 0.92 7.33
CA GLY A 151 -4.98 -0.45 7.52
C GLY A 151 -3.89 -1.36 8.08
N GLN A 152 -4.31 -2.60 8.34
CA GLN A 152 -3.44 -3.67 8.86
C GLN A 152 -3.74 -4.96 8.10
N GLU A 153 -2.72 -5.80 7.97
CA GLU A 153 -2.86 -7.16 7.43
C GLU A 153 -2.03 -8.14 8.27
N PRO A 154 -2.71 -9.05 9.01
CA PRO A 154 -2.03 -10.08 9.79
C PRO A 154 -1.17 -11.03 8.95
N SER A 155 -1.58 -11.34 7.71
CA SER A 155 -0.90 -12.32 6.89
C SER A 155 0.30 -11.75 6.14
N GLY A 156 1.43 -12.46 6.22
CA GLY A 156 2.64 -12.13 5.48
C GLY A 156 2.56 -12.33 3.95
N TYR A 157 1.56 -13.07 3.46
CA TYR A 157 1.57 -13.57 2.08
C TYR A 157 0.54 -12.90 1.16
N VAL A 158 -0.38 -12.14 1.73
CA VAL A 158 -1.47 -11.46 1.01
C VAL A 158 -0.98 -10.13 0.45
N SER A 159 -1.38 -9.82 -0.79
CA SER A 159 -1.18 -8.48 -1.37
C SER A 159 -2.11 -7.46 -0.71
N GLN A 160 -1.55 -6.33 -0.29
CA GLN A 160 -2.25 -5.27 0.41
C GLN A 160 -2.40 -4.06 -0.52
N SER A 161 -3.56 -3.42 -0.52
CA SER A 161 -3.83 -2.25 -1.38
C SER A 161 -4.75 -1.27 -0.66
N TYR A 162 -4.21 -0.12 -0.27
CA TYR A 162 -4.92 0.89 0.52
C TYR A 162 -5.23 2.11 -0.33
N ASP A 163 -6.49 2.55 -0.33
CA ASP A 163 -6.86 3.86 -0.92
C ASP A 163 -6.39 4.96 0.02
N ILE A 164 -5.51 5.82 -0.49
CA ILE A 164 -4.88 6.88 0.29
C ILE A 164 -5.29 8.28 -0.19
N SER A 165 -6.19 8.36 -1.17
CA SER A 165 -6.55 9.61 -1.85
C SER A 165 -6.90 10.75 -0.89
N GLU A 166 -7.64 10.43 0.18
CA GLU A 166 -8.16 11.43 1.13
C GLU A 166 -7.13 11.85 2.21
N TYR A 167 -5.95 11.21 2.26
CA TYR A 167 -4.91 11.48 3.25
C TYR A 167 -3.70 12.20 2.67
N LEU A 168 -3.70 12.46 1.35
CA LEU A 168 -2.56 13.02 0.63
C LEU A 168 -2.54 14.54 0.65
N ASN A 169 -1.34 15.10 0.80
CA ASN A 169 -1.00 16.48 0.49
C ASN A 169 -0.72 16.58 -1.02
N TYR A 170 -1.72 16.99 -1.79
CA TYR A 170 -1.55 17.24 -3.22
C TYR A 170 -0.75 18.52 -3.46
N GLY A 171 0.18 18.47 -4.42
CA GLY A 171 1.13 19.56 -4.68
C GLY A 171 2.32 19.60 -3.72
N GLY A 172 2.52 18.55 -2.92
CA GLY A 172 3.60 18.51 -1.96
C GLY A 172 3.96 17.10 -1.48
N GLU A 173 4.68 17.10 -0.36
CA GLU A 173 5.33 15.94 0.21
C GLU A 173 4.36 15.09 1.05
N ASN A 174 4.52 13.78 0.95
CA ASN A 174 3.77 12.77 1.69
C ASN A 174 4.72 11.73 2.28
N VAL A 175 4.33 11.14 3.41
CA VAL A 175 5.10 10.08 4.08
C VAL A 175 4.24 8.84 4.19
N VAL A 176 4.74 7.70 3.68
CA VAL A 176 4.19 6.37 3.95
C VAL A 176 5.09 5.65 4.95
N VAL A 177 4.46 4.98 5.91
CA VAL A 177 5.11 4.25 6.98
C VAL A 177 4.53 2.86 7.05
N VAL A 178 5.39 1.85 7.20
CA VAL A 178 4.99 0.46 7.42
C VAL A 178 5.71 -0.05 8.65
N ARG A 179 4.96 -0.56 9.62
CA ARG A 179 5.47 -1.38 10.73
C ARG A 179 5.18 -2.84 10.39
N ALA A 180 6.20 -3.68 10.37
CA ALA A 180 6.06 -5.13 10.21
C ALA A 180 6.47 -5.81 11.52
N ASP A 181 5.65 -6.76 11.99
CA ASP A 181 5.86 -7.48 13.25
C ASP A 181 5.94 -8.99 12.99
N ALA A 182 7.16 -9.50 13.00
CA ALA A 182 7.49 -10.91 12.82
C ALA A 182 7.67 -11.64 14.16
N SER A 183 7.03 -11.18 15.24
CA SER A 183 7.10 -11.84 16.55
C SER A 183 6.41 -13.20 16.60
N MET A 184 5.66 -13.58 15.57
CA MET A 184 4.94 -14.85 15.45
C MET A 184 5.14 -15.43 14.06
N GLU A 185 4.74 -16.69 13.86
CA GLU A 185 4.86 -17.42 12.60
C GLU A 185 3.50 -17.76 11.97
N GLU A 186 3.51 -18.01 10.66
CA GLU A 186 2.36 -18.51 9.89
C GLU A 186 2.59 -19.92 9.34
N GLY A 187 3.85 -20.32 9.19
CA GLY A 187 4.25 -21.53 8.46
C GLY A 187 5.28 -22.40 9.18
N TRP A 188 5.68 -23.45 8.50
CA TRP A 188 6.66 -24.46 8.95
C TRP A 188 7.94 -24.45 8.09
N TYR A 189 8.19 -23.36 7.39
CA TYR A 189 9.33 -23.13 6.49
C TYR A 189 9.94 -21.76 6.78
N TYR A 190 11.11 -21.45 6.20
CA TYR A 190 11.73 -20.12 6.36
C TYR A 190 10.82 -19.01 5.82
N GLU A 191 10.33 -18.14 6.69
CA GLU A 191 9.33 -17.11 6.32
C GLU A 191 9.94 -15.74 6.00
N GLY A 192 11.07 -15.41 6.64
CA GLY A 192 11.71 -14.09 6.55
C GLY A 192 10.90 -13.01 7.29
N ALA A 193 11.17 -11.74 7.02
CA ALA A 193 10.36 -10.63 7.50
C ALA A 193 10.42 -9.41 6.58
N GLY A 194 9.59 -8.40 6.86
CA GLY A 194 9.60 -7.11 6.20
C GLY A 194 8.88 -7.05 4.86
N ILE A 195 9.13 -5.97 4.13
CA ILE A 195 8.55 -5.75 2.80
C ILE A 195 9.36 -6.54 1.77
N TYR A 196 9.22 -7.87 1.82
CA TYR A 196 9.99 -8.83 1.02
C TYR A 196 9.50 -8.96 -0.44
N ARG A 197 8.47 -8.20 -0.84
CA ARG A 197 7.99 -8.09 -2.22
C ARG A 197 7.81 -6.62 -2.61
N HIS A 198 7.72 -6.37 -3.92
CA HIS A 198 7.61 -5.03 -4.48
C HIS A 198 6.43 -4.19 -3.94
N ALA A 199 6.68 -2.89 -3.85
CA ALA A 199 5.71 -1.85 -3.52
C ALA A 199 5.42 -0.95 -4.73
N TYR A 200 4.17 -0.47 -4.83
CA TYR A 200 3.73 0.36 -5.96
C TYR A 200 2.80 1.49 -5.52
N LEU A 201 2.78 2.55 -6.32
CA LEU A 201 1.78 3.60 -6.30
C LEU A 201 0.88 3.48 -7.53
N LEU A 202 -0.40 3.18 -7.31
CA LEU A 202 -1.40 3.08 -8.36
C LEU A 202 -2.24 4.35 -8.40
N LYS A 203 -2.28 5.03 -9.54
CA LYS A 203 -3.14 6.20 -9.80
C LYS A 203 -4.14 5.87 -10.89
N THR A 204 -5.40 6.21 -10.68
CA THR A 204 -6.48 6.02 -11.65
C THR A 204 -7.43 7.21 -11.65
N ASN A 205 -8.17 7.40 -12.75
CA ASN A 205 -9.30 8.32 -12.74
C ASN A 205 -10.39 7.90 -11.72
N PRO A 206 -11.26 8.82 -11.26
CA PRO A 206 -12.38 8.49 -10.37
C PRO A 206 -13.20 7.30 -10.86
N LEU A 207 -13.49 7.28 -12.16
CA LEU A 207 -14.12 6.17 -12.85
C LEU A 207 -13.04 5.27 -13.47
N HIS A 208 -12.90 4.07 -12.92
CA HIS A 208 -11.93 3.08 -13.38
C HIS A 208 -12.45 1.67 -13.10
N VAL A 209 -11.89 0.67 -13.80
CA VAL A 209 -12.15 -0.75 -13.50
C VAL A 209 -11.53 -1.07 -12.15
N ALA A 210 -12.31 -1.69 -11.26
CA ALA A 210 -11.82 -2.09 -9.94
C ALA A 210 -10.55 -2.93 -10.05
N ASN A 211 -9.59 -2.70 -9.13
CA ASN A 211 -8.46 -3.59 -9.02
C ASN A 211 -8.92 -4.90 -8.36
N THR A 212 -8.61 -6.05 -8.96
CA THR A 212 -9.06 -7.37 -8.49
C THR A 212 -8.02 -8.07 -7.60
N ALA A 213 -6.91 -7.39 -7.26
CA ALA A 213 -6.02 -7.87 -6.22
C ALA A 213 -6.84 -8.07 -4.92
N PRO A 214 -6.66 -9.18 -4.19
CA PRO A 214 -7.44 -9.44 -2.98
C PRO A 214 -7.07 -8.42 -1.91
N SER A 215 -7.78 -7.30 -1.85
CA SER A 215 -7.73 -6.41 -0.70
C SER A 215 -8.49 -7.08 0.43
N SER A 216 -7.80 -7.38 1.53
CA SER A 216 -8.42 -7.74 2.80
C SER A 216 -9.46 -6.67 3.17
N GLY A 217 -10.74 -7.00 2.99
CA GLY A 217 -11.86 -6.09 3.27
C GLY A 217 -12.47 -5.34 2.08
N ARG A 218 -13.00 -6.06 1.08
CA ARG A 218 -14.36 -5.84 0.50
C ARG A 218 -14.52 -6.66 -0.79
N ILE A 219 -15.35 -7.71 -0.73
CA ILE A 219 -15.94 -8.30 -1.92
C ILE A 219 -16.99 -7.29 -2.43
N SER A 220 -16.64 -6.47 -3.40
CA SER A 220 -17.65 -5.70 -4.15
C SER A 220 -18.32 -6.66 -5.13
N THR A 221 -19.49 -7.19 -4.76
CA THR A 221 -20.36 -7.95 -5.66
C THR A 221 -20.87 -7.02 -6.75
N THR A 222 -20.16 -6.91 -7.86
CA THR A 222 -20.70 -6.30 -9.08
C THR A 222 -21.73 -7.27 -9.66
N ALA A 223 -22.99 -7.14 -9.26
CA ALA A 223 -24.10 -7.84 -9.89
C ALA A 223 -24.28 -7.30 -11.32
N ALA A 224 -23.77 -8.02 -12.31
CA ALA A 224 -24.09 -7.76 -13.71
C ALA A 224 -25.56 -8.16 -13.96
N ALA A 225 -26.48 -7.20 -13.89
CA ALA A 225 -27.88 -7.40 -14.26
C ALA A 225 -27.99 -7.52 -15.79
N LEU A 226 -27.90 -8.75 -16.31
CA LEU A 226 -28.16 -9.05 -17.71
C LEU A 226 -29.67 -8.97 -17.97
N ARG A 227 -30.18 -7.83 -18.44
CA ARG A 227 -31.56 -7.73 -18.94
C ARG A 227 -31.65 -8.35 -20.33
N SER A 228 -32.12 -9.59 -20.42
CA SER A 228 -32.52 -10.19 -21.69
C SER A 228 -33.82 -9.53 -22.19
N ARG A 229 -33.74 -8.80 -23.31
CA ARG A 229 -34.94 -8.34 -24.05
C ARG A 229 -35.43 -9.49 -24.92
N SER A 230 -36.48 -10.17 -24.48
CA SER A 230 -37.28 -11.06 -25.32
C SER A 230 -37.98 -10.23 -26.42
N ARG A 231 -37.55 -10.38 -27.67
CA ARG A 231 -38.31 -9.94 -28.85
C ARG A 231 -39.40 -10.99 -29.11
N ARG A 232 -40.65 -10.69 -28.78
CA ARG A 232 -41.80 -11.39 -29.36
C ARG A 232 -41.85 -11.07 -30.85
N ARG A 233 -41.73 -12.09 -31.70
CA ARG A 233 -42.13 -12.00 -33.10
C ARG A 233 -43.65 -12.19 -33.17
N SER A 234 -44.27 -11.39 -34.02
CA SER A 234 -45.67 -11.45 -34.46
C SER A 234 -46.01 -12.79 -35.09
#